data_AF-A0A534XL03-F1
#
_entry.id   AF-A0A534XL03-F1
#
_cell.length_a   1.000
_cell.length_b   1.000
_cell.length_c   1.000
_cell.angle_alpha   90.00
_cell.angle_beta   90.00
_cell.angle_gamma   90.00
#
_symmetry.space_group_name_H-M   'P 1'
#
loop_
_entity.id
_entity.type
_entity.pdbx_description
1 polymer ?
#
loop_
_entity_poly.entity_id
_entity_poly.type
_entity_poly.pdbx_seq_one_letter_code
_entity_poly.pdbx_strand_id
1 'polypeptide(L)'
;MAGRLTRFLKLERPRRPGEAPHHEVATAARFSGAPSGMALEMDHGEQPFLRCPRCEADNTRYAERCLNCQALLVGDDVRAWNERLWAERQAQRAQEHAALQQSRTEQELLQQNRMLGEALAREVGERERARLSWWWSGGMRDPTPIGVRLLGLLPTPRTRIVAGAVAAASFVGAGLLAFGARGHPRLQMAGFVVGLLLLVLFSPNLPRYRRWWW
;
A
#
# COMPACT_ATOMS: atom_id res chain seq x y z
N MET A 1 57.25 -28.97 22.42
CA MET A 1 55.95 -28.40 22.82
C MET A 1 54.87 -28.72 21.77
N ALA A 2 54.29 -29.92 21.78
CA ALA A 2 53.38 -30.39 20.73
C ALA A 2 52.06 -30.99 21.27
N GLY A 3 51.54 -30.47 22.39
CA GLY A 3 50.39 -31.06 23.10
C GLY A 3 49.14 -30.18 23.24
N ARG A 4 49.14 -28.93 22.78
CA ARG A 4 48.03 -27.97 23.06
C ARG A 4 47.01 -27.77 21.95
N LEU A 5 47.21 -28.31 20.75
CA LEU A 5 46.30 -28.12 19.61
C LEU A 5 45.39 -29.33 19.30
N THR A 6 45.58 -30.47 19.98
CA THR A 6 44.77 -31.68 19.76
C THR A 6 43.34 -31.59 20.32
N ARG A 7 43.04 -30.61 21.18
CA ARG A 7 41.69 -30.39 21.72
C ARG A 7 40.68 -29.99 20.63
N PHE A 8 41.14 -29.28 19.60
CA PHE A 8 40.31 -28.81 18.49
C PHE A 8 40.20 -29.80 17.32
N LEU A 9 40.96 -30.90 17.36
CA LEU A 9 40.86 -31.99 16.37
C LEU A 9 39.72 -32.98 16.68
N LYS A 10 39.02 -32.82 17.81
CA LYS A 10 37.74 -33.49 18.10
C LYS A 10 36.55 -32.65 17.62
N LEU A 11 36.62 -32.13 16.39
CA LEU A 11 35.42 -31.64 15.72
C LEU A 11 34.52 -32.86 15.46
N GLU A 12 33.23 -32.73 15.78
CA GLU A 12 32.24 -33.78 15.55
C GLU A 12 32.37 -34.29 14.12
N ARG A 13 32.57 -35.61 13.96
CA ARG A 13 32.58 -36.23 12.64
C ARG A 13 31.22 -35.98 12.00
N PRO A 14 31.16 -35.66 10.69
CA PRO A 14 29.89 -35.56 9.99
C PRO A 14 29.13 -36.87 10.14
N ARG A 15 28.01 -36.84 10.87
CA ARG A 15 27.14 -38.01 11.09
C ARG A 15 26.50 -38.40 9.78
N ARG A 16 26.38 -39.70 9.53
CA ARG A 16 25.66 -40.19 8.35
C ARG A 16 24.17 -39.83 8.48
N PRO A 17 23.46 -39.53 7.38
CA PRO A 17 22.02 -39.34 7.43
C PRO A 17 21.37 -40.60 8.02
N GLY A 18 20.74 -40.47 9.20
CA GLY A 18 20.13 -41.58 9.95
C GLY A 18 20.81 -41.92 11.29
N GLU A 19 21.96 -41.34 11.60
CA GLU A 19 22.74 -41.61 12.83
C GLU A 19 22.52 -40.56 13.94
N ALA A 20 21.55 -39.67 13.75
CA ALA A 20 21.16 -38.71 14.79
C ALA A 20 20.40 -39.46 15.91
N PRO A 21 20.77 -39.27 17.20
CA PRO A 21 19.94 -39.77 18.28
C PRO A 21 18.53 -39.19 18.12
N HIS A 22 17.51 -40.04 18.28
CA HIS A 22 16.11 -39.61 18.35
C HIS A 22 15.97 -38.73 19.60
N HIS A 23 16.24 -37.44 19.46
CA HIS A 23 15.72 -36.45 20.38
C HIS A 23 14.22 -36.42 20.12
N GLU A 24 13.41 -36.75 21.13
CA GLU A 24 12.00 -36.40 21.10
C GLU A 24 11.92 -34.92 20.78
N VAL A 25 11.54 -34.62 19.53
CA VAL A 25 11.37 -33.26 19.04
C VAL A 25 10.45 -32.60 20.05
N ALA A 26 10.88 -31.49 20.64
CA ALA A 26 10.11 -30.78 21.65
C ALA A 26 8.69 -30.54 21.14
N THR A 27 7.75 -31.41 21.53
CA THR A 27 6.37 -31.33 21.10
C THR A 27 5.75 -30.09 21.74
N ALA A 28 4.83 -29.43 21.04
CA ALA A 28 4.10 -28.27 21.57
C ALA A 28 3.47 -28.53 22.96
N ALA A 29 3.17 -29.80 23.28
CA ALA A 29 2.72 -30.26 24.59
C ALA A 29 3.65 -29.89 25.76
N ARG A 30 4.96 -29.71 25.54
CA ARG A 30 5.90 -29.26 26.58
C ARG A 30 5.63 -27.82 27.03
N PHE A 31 5.06 -27.00 26.14
CA PHE A 31 4.77 -25.58 26.39
C PHE A 31 3.31 -25.34 26.80
N SER A 32 2.47 -26.38 26.83
CA SER A 32 1.06 -26.30 27.24
C SER A 32 0.84 -26.64 28.72
N GLY A 33 1.91 -26.68 29.53
CA GLY A 33 1.80 -26.83 30.98
C GLY A 33 1.09 -25.63 31.61
N ALA A 34 0.48 -25.85 32.78
CA ALA A 34 -0.06 -24.76 33.58
C ALA A 34 1.04 -23.70 33.81
N PRO A 35 0.72 -22.39 33.71
CA PRO A 35 1.71 -21.34 33.92
C PRO A 35 2.38 -21.56 35.28
N SER A 36 3.70 -21.42 35.33
CA SER A 36 4.44 -21.55 36.58
C SER A 36 3.84 -20.58 37.61
N GLY A 37 3.32 -21.12 38.72
CA GLY A 37 2.75 -20.30 39.81
C GLY A 37 3.76 -19.39 40.51
N MET A 38 5.04 -19.47 40.14
CA MET A 38 6.03 -18.45 40.45
C MET A 38 5.78 -17.24 39.56
N ALA A 39 5.13 -16.22 40.12
CA ALA A 39 5.15 -14.89 39.55
C ALA A 39 6.62 -14.47 39.44
N LEU A 40 7.09 -14.18 38.23
CA LEU A 40 8.30 -13.40 38.07
C LEU A 40 8.03 -12.08 38.77
N GLU A 41 8.81 -11.76 39.80
CA GLU A 41 8.72 -10.47 40.47
C GLU A 41 9.18 -9.41 39.46
N MET A 42 8.21 -8.89 38.70
CA MET A 42 8.44 -8.03 37.55
C MET A 42 8.85 -6.60 37.93
N ASP A 43 8.95 -6.30 39.23
CA ASP A 43 9.18 -4.93 39.69
C ASP A 43 10.20 -4.91 40.83
N HIS A 44 11.47 -4.92 40.45
CA HIS A 44 12.56 -4.61 41.37
C HIS A 44 12.84 -3.09 41.44
N GLY A 45 11.93 -2.23 40.98
CA GLY A 45 12.21 -0.80 40.79
C GLY A 45 13.17 -0.54 39.63
N GLU A 46 13.59 0.72 39.47
CA GLU A 46 14.30 1.19 38.27
C GLU A 46 15.74 0.67 38.08
N GLN A 47 16.38 0.11 39.11
CA GLN A 47 17.77 -0.34 39.07
C GLN A 47 17.90 -1.87 39.27
N PRO A 48 18.03 -2.65 38.18
CA PRO A 48 18.17 -4.11 38.28
C PRO A 48 19.56 -4.62 38.71
N PHE A 49 20.61 -3.79 38.60
CA PHE A 49 21.99 -4.17 38.93
C PHE A 49 22.79 -3.01 39.52
N LEU A 50 23.78 -3.31 40.37
CA LEU A 50 24.73 -2.35 40.90
C LEU A 50 25.99 -2.32 40.04
N ARG A 51 26.45 -1.12 39.68
CA ARG A 51 27.71 -0.97 38.97
C ARG A 51 28.80 -0.55 39.96
N CYS A 52 29.98 -1.15 39.85
CA CYS A 52 31.08 -0.87 40.77
C CYS A 52 31.76 0.46 40.41
N PRO A 53 31.90 1.44 41.33
CA PRO A 53 32.57 2.71 41.01
C PRO A 53 34.06 2.57 40.67
N ARG A 54 34.69 1.46 41.08
CA ARG A 54 36.14 1.24 40.91
C ARG A 54 36.51 0.59 39.58
N CYS A 55 35.72 -0.39 39.13
CA CYS A 55 36.03 -1.18 37.92
C CYS A 55 34.89 -1.22 36.91
N GLU A 56 33.79 -0.51 37.19
CA GLU A 56 32.60 -0.39 36.35
C GLU A 56 31.94 -1.72 35.93
N ALA A 57 32.28 -2.82 36.59
CA ALA A 57 31.61 -4.10 36.38
C ALA A 57 30.20 -4.05 36.99
N ASP A 58 29.24 -4.66 36.29
CA ASP A 58 27.89 -4.85 36.77
C ASP A 58 27.81 -6.06 37.70
N ASN A 59 27.07 -5.91 38.79
CA ASN A 59 26.87 -6.92 39.82
C ASN A 59 25.37 -7.03 40.12
N THR A 60 24.98 -8.14 40.76
CA THR A 60 23.59 -8.28 41.22
C THR A 60 23.25 -7.18 42.22
N ARG A 61 21.97 -6.80 42.29
CA ARG A 61 21.49 -5.74 43.19
C ARG A 61 21.88 -5.94 44.65
N TYR A 62 21.93 -7.19 45.10
CA TYR A 62 22.22 -7.58 46.48
C TYR A 62 23.70 -7.96 46.69
N ALA A 63 24.58 -7.71 45.72
CA ALA A 63 25.99 -8.02 45.85
C ALA A 63 26.64 -7.12 46.90
N GLU A 64 27.21 -7.73 47.95
CA GLU A 64 27.97 -6.99 48.96
C GLU A 64 29.36 -6.57 48.48
N ARG A 65 29.93 -7.34 47.54
CA ARG A 65 31.26 -7.13 46.96
C ARG A 65 31.21 -7.28 45.45
N CYS A 66 32.07 -6.53 44.77
CA CYS A 66 32.23 -6.65 43.33
C CYS A 66 32.84 -8.01 42.96
N LEU A 67 32.21 -8.73 42.02
CA LEU A 67 32.70 -10.01 41.51
C LEU A 67 34.06 -9.89 40.80
N ASN A 68 34.39 -8.72 40.27
CA ASN A 68 35.63 -8.49 39.51
C ASN A 68 36.77 -8.00 40.41
N CYS A 69 36.57 -6.91 41.16
CA CYS A 69 37.64 -6.26 41.93
C CYS A 69 37.52 -6.42 43.47
N GLN A 70 36.50 -7.15 43.94
CA GLN A 70 36.20 -7.39 45.36
C GLN A 70 36.00 -6.15 46.25
N ALA A 71 35.85 -4.98 45.65
CA ALA A 71 35.48 -3.75 46.37
C ALA A 71 34.11 -3.89 47.03
N LEU A 72 33.93 -3.26 48.19
CA LEU A 72 32.66 -3.23 48.92
C LEU A 72 31.61 -2.43 48.11
N LEU A 73 30.39 -2.93 48.03
CA LEU A 73 29.29 -2.30 47.29
C LEU A 73 28.14 -1.81 48.18
N VAL A 74 28.21 -2.06 49.49
CA VAL A 74 27.13 -1.74 50.45
C VAL A 74 27.18 -0.29 50.96
N GLY A 75 28.21 0.47 50.61
CA GLY A 75 28.45 1.83 51.11
C GLY A 75 27.44 2.87 50.59
N ASP A 76 27.17 3.89 51.40
CA ASP A 76 26.26 5.00 51.06
C ASP A 76 26.74 5.78 49.83
N ASP A 77 28.05 5.89 49.67
CA ASP A 77 28.74 6.46 48.51
C ASP A 77 28.46 5.68 47.22
N VAL A 78 28.53 4.35 47.29
CA VAL A 78 28.22 3.45 46.16
C VAL A 78 26.76 3.56 45.77
N ARG A 79 25.85 3.65 46.75
CA ARG A 79 24.41 3.82 46.50
C ARG A 79 24.13 5.16 45.82
N ALA A 80 24.63 6.28 46.37
CA ALA A 80 24.44 7.60 45.80
C ALA A 80 25.03 7.72 44.38
N TRP A 81 26.18 7.09 44.11
CA TRP A 81 26.77 7.05 42.77
C TRP A 81 25.89 6.27 41.78
N ASN A 82 25.37 5.11 42.20
CA ASN A 82 24.50 4.28 41.39
C ASN A 82 23.15 4.97 41.09
N GLU A 83 22.56 5.64 42.08
CA GLU A 83 21.33 6.42 41.90
C GLU A 83 21.49 7.50 40.84
N ARG A 84 22.60 8.25 40.88
CA ARG A 84 22.92 9.26 39.85
C ARG A 84 23.09 8.64 38.48
N LEU A 85 23.87 7.56 38.38
CA LEU A 85 24.10 6.85 37.13
C LEU A 85 22.79 6.34 36.49
N TRP A 86 21.83 5.92 37.31
CA TRP A 86 20.54 5.47 36.81
C TRP A 86 19.61 6.61 36.46
N ALA A 87 19.58 7.68 37.25
CA ALA A 87 18.83 8.88 36.90
C ALA A 87 19.27 9.43 35.52
N GLU A 88 20.59 9.46 35.27
CA GLU A 88 21.15 9.85 33.96
C GLU A 88 20.70 8.91 32.84
N ARG A 89 20.77 7.58 33.06
CA ARG A 89 20.31 6.60 32.06
C ARG A 89 18.81 6.64 31.81
N GLN A 90 18.00 6.94 32.83
CA GLN A 90 16.55 7.12 32.65
C GLN A 90 16.26 8.38 31.84
N ALA A 91 16.93 9.49 32.14
CA ALA A 91 16.80 10.72 31.38
C ALA A 91 17.20 10.53 29.91
N GLN A 92 18.30 9.82 29.64
CA GLN A 92 18.71 9.48 28.27
C GLN A 92 17.67 8.61 27.55
N ARG A 93 17.19 7.54 28.19
CA ARG A 93 16.15 6.68 27.60
C ARG A 93 14.87 7.44 27.32
N ALA A 94 14.45 8.34 28.21
CA ALA A 94 13.27 9.18 27.99
C ALA A 94 13.44 10.11 26.77
N GLN A 95 14.63 10.70 26.60
CA GLN A 95 14.96 11.52 25.43
C GLN A 95 14.98 10.70 24.14
N GLU A 96 15.60 9.52 24.15
CA GLU A 96 15.61 8.61 22.99
C GLU A 96 14.20 8.17 22.61
N HIS A 97 13.36 7.81 23.58
CA HIS A 97 11.97 7.44 23.34
C HIS A 97 11.17 8.61 22.76
N ALA A 98 11.35 9.83 23.26
CA ALA A 98 10.69 11.01 22.72
C ALA A 98 11.13 11.28 21.26
N ALA A 99 12.42 11.16 20.95
CA ALA A 99 12.94 11.32 19.59
C ALA A 99 12.43 10.24 18.63
N LEU A 100 12.35 8.98 19.09
CA LEU A 100 11.77 7.88 18.31
C LEU A 100 10.28 8.10 18.03
N GLN A 101 9.52 8.60 19.02
CA GLN A 101 8.12 8.95 18.81
C GLN A 101 7.95 10.08 17.79
N GLN A 102 8.76 11.14 17.88
CA GLN A 102 8.72 12.24 16.91
C GLN A 102 9.03 11.76 15.49
N SER A 103 10.11 11.00 15.29
CA SER A 103 10.47 10.47 13.97
C SER A 103 9.40 9.54 13.40
N ARG A 104 8.75 8.72 14.24
CA ARG A 104 7.61 7.89 13.81
C ARG A 104 6.42 8.74 13.36
N THR A 105 6.06 9.77 14.12
CA THR A 105 4.94 10.66 13.73
C THR A 105 5.23 11.40 12.43
N GLU A 106 6.47 11.86 12.21
CA GLU A 106 6.88 12.50 10.96
C GLU A 106 6.78 11.53 9.77
N GLN A 107 7.24 10.30 9.94
CA GLN A 107 7.12 9.27 8.90
C GLN A 107 5.67 8.95 8.56
N GLU A 108 4.80 8.86 9.56
CA GLU A 108 3.35 8.65 9.37
C GLU A 108 2.72 9.82 8.60
N LEU A 109 3.07 11.07 8.93
CA LEU A 109 2.62 12.25 8.19
C LEU A 109 3.09 12.27 6.74
N LEU A 110 4.36 11.92 6.49
CA LEU A 110 4.91 11.82 5.14
C LEU A 110 4.24 10.72 4.30
N GLN A 111 3.84 9.61 4.93
CA GLN A 111 3.07 8.57 4.26
C GLN A 111 1.66 9.03 3.93
N GLN A 112 0.97 9.70 4.87
CA GLN A 112 -0.36 10.26 4.64
C GLN A 112 -0.35 11.29 3.50
N ASN A 113 0.64 12.18 3.48
CA ASN A 113 0.79 13.18 2.40
C ASN A 113 1.04 12.53 1.04
N ARG A 114 1.84 11.45 0.99
CA ARG A 114 2.04 10.68 -0.26
C ARG A 114 0.74 10.06 -0.76
N MET A 115 -0.01 9.40 0.12
CA MET A 115 -1.29 8.78 -0.22
C MET A 115 -2.31 9.82 -0.73
N LEU A 116 -2.38 10.99 -0.09
CA LEU A 116 -3.21 12.11 -0.53
C LEU A 116 -2.76 12.65 -1.89
N GLY A 117 -1.46 12.85 -2.09
CA GLY A 117 -0.89 13.29 -3.37
C GLY A 117 -1.19 12.32 -4.52
N GLU A 118 -1.07 11.02 -4.28
CA GLU A 118 -1.40 9.98 -5.26
C GLU A 118 -2.89 9.90 -5.59
N ALA A 119 -3.77 10.13 -4.61
CA ALA A 119 -5.21 10.20 -4.83
C ALA A 119 -5.58 11.41 -5.71
N LEU A 120 -5.06 12.59 -5.37
CA LEU A 120 -5.26 13.81 -6.15
C LEU A 120 -4.68 13.68 -7.57
N ALA A 121 -3.49 13.11 -7.72
CA ALA A 121 -2.89 12.88 -9.03
C ALA A 121 -3.74 11.93 -9.90
N ARG A 122 -4.35 10.89 -9.29
CA ARG A 122 -5.30 10.01 -9.99
C ARG A 122 -6.54 10.75 -10.44
N GLU A 123 -7.16 11.54 -9.57
CA GLU A 123 -8.36 12.33 -9.92
C GLU A 123 -8.10 13.33 -11.04
N VAL A 124 -6.99 14.07 -10.97
CA VAL A 124 -6.57 15.00 -12.02
C VAL A 124 -6.26 14.25 -13.32
N GLY A 125 -5.58 13.11 -13.22
CA GLY A 125 -5.28 12.24 -14.37
C GLY A 125 -6.55 11.72 -15.06
N GLU A 126 -7.55 11.26 -14.30
CA GLU A 126 -8.84 10.84 -14.87
C GLU A 126 -9.60 12.00 -15.49
N ARG A 127 -9.62 13.17 -14.83
CA ARG A 127 -10.29 14.36 -15.34
C ARG A 127 -9.67 14.85 -16.65
N GLU A 128 -8.33 14.87 -16.73
CA GLU A 128 -7.63 15.30 -17.93
C GLU A 128 -7.72 14.24 -19.04
N ARG A 129 -7.70 12.94 -18.71
CA ARG A 129 -8.00 11.89 -19.69
C ARG A 129 -9.43 11.98 -20.22
N ALA A 130 -10.42 12.28 -19.39
CA ALA A 130 -11.79 12.49 -19.84
C ALA A 130 -11.87 13.70 -20.80
N ARG A 131 -11.24 14.82 -20.45
CA ARG A 131 -11.16 16.02 -21.29
C ARG A 131 -10.46 15.76 -22.63
N LEU A 132 -9.31 15.09 -22.59
CA LEU A 132 -8.54 14.73 -23.79
C LEU A 132 -9.25 13.66 -24.60
N SER A 133 -9.93 12.69 -23.98
CA SER A 133 -10.72 11.69 -24.70
C SER A 133 -11.83 12.37 -25.50
N TRP A 134 -12.49 13.39 -24.94
CA TRP A 134 -13.51 14.15 -25.67
C TRP A 134 -12.94 14.89 -26.90
N TRP A 135 -11.70 15.41 -26.82
CA TRP A 135 -11.05 16.16 -27.91
C TRP A 135 -10.29 15.27 -28.93
N TRP A 136 -9.69 14.16 -28.48
CA TRP A 136 -8.71 13.36 -29.24
C TRP A 136 -9.22 11.96 -29.63
N SER A 137 -10.32 11.46 -29.05
CA SER A 137 -10.94 10.18 -29.45
C SER A 137 -11.75 10.26 -30.76
N GLY A 138 -11.39 11.16 -31.68
CA GLY A 138 -11.95 11.25 -33.02
C GLY A 138 -11.57 10.09 -33.97
N GLY A 139 -10.69 9.16 -33.54
CA GLY A 139 -10.04 8.22 -34.47
C GLY A 139 -10.56 6.78 -34.53
N MET A 140 -10.58 6.02 -33.42
CA MET A 140 -10.60 4.54 -33.59
C MET A 140 -11.19 3.66 -32.47
N ARG A 141 -11.64 4.17 -31.32
CA ARG A 141 -11.99 3.30 -30.17
C ARG A 141 -13.34 3.54 -29.51
N ASP A 142 -14.06 4.61 -29.85
CA ASP A 142 -15.39 4.85 -29.32
C ASP A 142 -16.47 4.33 -30.29
N PRO A 143 -17.39 3.46 -29.86
CA PRO A 143 -18.52 3.02 -30.67
C PRO A 143 -19.62 4.09 -30.77
N THR A 144 -19.43 5.28 -30.19
CA THR A 144 -20.45 6.33 -30.15
C THR A 144 -20.64 6.94 -31.55
N PRO A 145 -21.88 6.97 -32.08
CA PRO A 145 -22.15 7.58 -33.38
C PRO A 145 -21.77 9.06 -33.39
N ILE A 146 -21.31 9.55 -34.55
CA ILE A 146 -20.92 10.96 -34.75
C ILE A 146 -22.09 11.90 -34.42
N GLY A 147 -23.33 11.51 -34.72
CA GLY A 147 -24.53 12.28 -34.39
C GLY A 147 -24.77 12.44 -32.89
N VAL A 148 -24.47 11.41 -32.10
CA VAL A 148 -24.56 11.47 -30.62
C VAL A 148 -23.47 12.37 -30.06
N ARG A 149 -22.28 12.37 -30.67
CA ARG A 149 -21.18 13.28 -30.30
C ARG A 149 -21.53 14.74 -30.55
N LEU A 150 -22.14 15.05 -31.70
CA LEU A 150 -22.61 16.40 -32.02
C LEU A 150 -23.70 16.87 -31.06
N LEU A 151 -24.62 15.99 -30.66
CA LEU A 151 -25.61 16.29 -29.61
C LEU A 151 -24.95 16.55 -28.25
N GLY A 152 -23.85 15.87 -27.94
CA GLY A 152 -23.06 16.09 -26.72
C GLY A 152 -22.43 17.49 -26.60
N LEU A 153 -22.20 18.18 -27.72
CA LEU A 153 -21.66 19.56 -27.74
C LEU A 153 -22.65 20.60 -27.22
N LEU A 154 -23.95 20.27 -27.19
CA LEU A 154 -24.97 21.18 -26.67
C LEU A 154 -24.87 21.24 -25.13
N PRO A 155 -24.84 22.45 -24.54
CA PRO A 155 -24.53 22.63 -23.12
C PRO A 155 -25.67 22.24 -22.18
N THR A 156 -26.92 22.25 -22.65
CA THR A 156 -28.10 22.03 -21.79
C THR A 156 -28.87 20.75 -22.15
N PRO A 157 -29.43 20.02 -21.18
CA PRO A 157 -30.14 18.76 -21.44
C PRO A 157 -31.40 18.96 -22.30
N ARG A 158 -32.08 20.10 -22.15
CA ARG A 158 -33.27 20.44 -22.95
C ARG A 158 -32.94 20.62 -24.43
N THR A 159 -31.83 21.29 -24.76
CA THR A 159 -31.43 21.49 -26.17
C THR A 159 -31.02 20.17 -26.82
N ARG A 160 -30.41 19.25 -26.06
CA ARG A 160 -30.10 17.88 -26.53
C ARG A 160 -31.36 17.11 -26.91
N ILE A 161 -32.39 17.14 -26.05
CA ILE A 161 -33.66 16.44 -26.29
C ILE A 161 -34.37 17.03 -27.52
N VAL A 162 -34.44 18.36 -27.63
CA VAL A 162 -35.07 19.02 -28.79
C VAL A 162 -34.32 18.70 -30.08
N ALA A 163 -32.99 18.79 -30.09
CA ALA A 163 -32.19 18.48 -31.28
C ALA A 163 -32.32 17.00 -31.69
N GLY A 164 -32.37 16.08 -30.72
CA GLY A 164 -32.64 14.66 -30.98
C GLY A 164 -34.04 14.42 -31.56
N ALA A 165 -35.07 15.09 -31.02
CA ALA A 165 -36.44 14.99 -31.52
C ALA A 165 -36.57 15.55 -32.95
N VAL A 166 -35.88 16.65 -33.26
CA VAL A 166 -35.84 17.24 -34.62
C VAL A 166 -35.15 16.28 -35.60
N ALA A 167 -34.04 15.65 -35.22
CA ALA A 167 -33.36 14.66 -36.07
C ALA A 167 -34.22 13.40 -36.33
N ALA A 168 -34.97 12.94 -35.32
CA ALA A 168 -35.89 11.84 -35.49
C ALA A 168 -37.07 12.21 -36.42
N ALA A 169 -37.66 13.40 -36.21
CA ALA A 169 -38.75 13.90 -37.03
C ALA A 169 -38.33 14.11 -38.49
N SER A 170 -37.11 14.60 -38.74
CA SER A 170 -36.59 14.79 -40.09
C SER A 170 -36.29 13.45 -40.80
N PHE A 171 -35.83 12.44 -40.07
CA PHE A 171 -35.68 11.08 -40.62
C PHE A 171 -37.02 10.47 -41.06
N VAL A 172 -38.04 10.56 -40.19
CA VAL A 172 -39.40 10.08 -40.52
C VAL A 172 -39.99 10.87 -41.68
N GLY A 173 -39.84 12.20 -41.67
CA GLY A 173 -40.29 13.07 -42.76
C GLY A 173 -39.61 12.76 -44.09
N ALA A 174 -38.30 12.50 -44.08
CA ALA A 174 -37.55 12.09 -45.26
C ALA A 174 -38.04 10.75 -45.84
N GLY A 175 -38.35 9.78 -44.97
CA GLY A 175 -38.95 8.50 -45.37
C GLY A 175 -40.35 8.66 -45.98
N LEU A 176 -41.20 9.48 -45.36
CA LEU A 176 -42.53 9.80 -45.88
C LEU A 176 -42.46 10.53 -47.23
N LEU A 177 -41.53 11.46 -47.41
CA LEU A 177 -41.32 12.15 -48.69
C LEU A 177 -40.82 11.20 -49.79
N ALA A 178 -39.89 10.30 -49.46
CA ALA A 178 -39.39 9.30 -50.41
C ALA A 178 -40.52 8.36 -50.88
N PHE A 179 -41.42 7.97 -49.97
CA PHE A 179 -42.54 7.07 -50.27
C PHE A 179 -43.74 7.76 -50.92
N GLY A 180 -44.07 8.98 -50.51
CA GLY A 180 -45.23 9.72 -50.98
C GLY A 180 -45.03 10.41 -52.33
N ALA A 181 -43.81 10.85 -52.64
CA ALA A 181 -43.51 11.60 -53.87
C ALA A 181 -43.24 10.71 -55.10
N ARG A 182 -44.01 9.62 -55.28
CA ARG A 182 -43.84 8.62 -56.37
C ARG A 182 -43.86 9.18 -57.80
N GLY A 183 -44.36 10.40 -58.01
CA GLY A 183 -44.38 11.09 -59.30
C GLY A 183 -43.26 12.12 -59.54
N HIS A 184 -42.41 12.40 -58.54
CA HIS A 184 -41.38 13.44 -58.63
C HIS A 184 -39.99 12.90 -58.23
N PRO A 185 -39.17 12.43 -59.19
CA PRO A 185 -37.93 11.70 -58.89
C PRO A 185 -36.90 12.56 -58.13
N ARG A 186 -36.90 13.88 -58.33
CA ARG A 186 -36.02 14.81 -57.60
C ARG A 186 -36.34 14.89 -56.11
N LEU A 187 -37.62 14.88 -55.75
CA LEU A 187 -38.06 14.95 -54.34
C LEU A 187 -37.80 13.63 -53.61
N GLN A 188 -37.97 12.50 -54.31
CA GLN A 188 -37.62 11.19 -53.76
C GLN A 188 -36.13 11.08 -53.49
N MET A 189 -35.29 11.50 -54.44
CA MET A 189 -33.84 11.50 -54.28
C MET A 189 -33.42 12.36 -53.08
N ALA A 190 -34.01 13.54 -52.92
CA ALA A 190 -33.75 14.40 -51.76
C ALA A 190 -34.10 13.71 -50.42
N GLY A 191 -35.27 13.06 -50.34
CA GLY A 191 -35.66 12.28 -49.16
C GLY A 191 -34.68 11.14 -48.84
N PHE A 192 -34.26 10.38 -49.86
CA PHE A 192 -33.28 9.30 -49.69
C PHE A 192 -31.92 9.82 -49.22
N VAL A 193 -31.41 10.92 -49.79
CA VAL A 193 -30.12 11.49 -49.41
C VAL A 193 -30.14 11.97 -47.96
N VAL A 194 -31.20 12.66 -47.53
CA VAL A 194 -31.35 13.12 -46.15
C VAL A 194 -31.46 11.95 -45.17
N GLY A 195 -32.26 10.93 -45.51
CA GLY A 195 -32.41 9.72 -44.71
C GLY A 195 -31.09 8.94 -44.58
N LEU A 196 -30.36 8.77 -45.68
CA LEU A 196 -29.05 8.12 -45.70
C LEU A 196 -28.03 8.87 -44.84
N LEU A 197 -27.99 10.21 -44.96
CA LEU A 197 -27.06 11.05 -44.20
C LEU A 197 -27.31 10.92 -42.69
N LEU A 198 -28.59 10.97 -42.26
CA LEU A 198 -28.95 10.76 -40.86
C LEU A 198 -28.60 9.35 -40.39
N LEU A 199 -28.81 8.33 -41.23
CA LEU A 199 -28.45 6.95 -40.91
C LEU A 199 -26.94 6.80 -40.72
N VAL A 200 -26.11 7.36 -41.63
CA VAL A 200 -24.64 7.36 -41.49
C VAL A 200 -24.22 8.10 -40.21
N LEU A 201 -24.84 9.25 -39.93
CA LEU A 201 -24.50 10.07 -38.77
C LEU A 201 -24.81 9.35 -37.44
N PHE A 202 -25.91 8.60 -37.37
CA PHE A 202 -26.36 7.92 -36.15
C PHE A 202 -26.04 6.40 -36.12
N SER A 203 -25.48 5.86 -37.19
CA SER A 203 -25.00 4.47 -37.19
C SER A 203 -23.75 4.35 -36.31
N PRO A 204 -23.67 3.32 -35.45
CA PRO A 204 -22.44 3.04 -34.71
C PRO A 204 -21.34 2.76 -35.72
N ASN A 205 -20.18 3.41 -35.55
CA ASN A 205 -19.00 3.11 -36.32
C ASN A 205 -18.47 1.74 -35.86
N LEU A 206 -19.07 0.66 -36.37
CA LEU A 206 -18.61 -0.69 -36.11
C LEU A 206 -17.26 -0.82 -36.81
N PRO A 207 -16.13 -0.88 -36.08
CA PRO A 207 -14.88 -1.22 -36.73
C PRO A 207 -15.09 -2.59 -37.35
N ARG A 208 -14.97 -2.67 -38.69
CA ARG A 208 -14.86 -3.95 -39.41
C ARG A 208 -13.55 -4.61 -38.95
N TYR A 209 -13.53 -5.16 -37.74
CA TYR A 209 -12.50 -6.07 -37.31
C TYR A 209 -12.72 -7.34 -38.13
N ARG A 210 -12.07 -7.38 -39.29
CA ARG A 210 -11.91 -8.57 -40.11
C ARG A 210 -11.07 -9.53 -39.26
N ARG A 211 -11.74 -10.33 -38.44
CA ARG A 211 -11.17 -11.45 -37.67
C ARG A 211 -10.83 -12.57 -38.66
N TRP A 212 -9.79 -12.33 -39.44
CA TRP A 212 -8.91 -13.34 -40.02
C TRP A 212 -7.58 -12.91 -39.42
N TRP A 213 -6.90 -13.70 -38.60
CA TRP A 213 -6.19 -14.93 -38.94
C TRP A 213 -6.21 -15.92 -37.76
N TRP A 214 -6.42 -17.19 -38.09
CA TRP A 214 -5.86 -18.34 -37.37
C TRP A 214 -4.37 -18.47 -37.73
#